data_AF-A0A4R5K4L9-F1
#
_entry.id   AF-A0A4R5K4L9-F1
#
_cell.length_a   1.000
_cell.length_b   1.000
_cell.length_c   1.000
_cell.angle_alpha   90.00
_cell.angle_beta   90.00
_cell.angle_gamma   90.00
#
_symmetry.space_group_name_H-M   'P 1'
#
loop_
_entity.id
_entity.type
_entity.pdbx_description
1 polymer ?
#
loop_
_entity_poly.entity_id
_entity_poly.type
_entity_poly.pdbx_seq_one_letter_code
_entity_poly.pdbx_strand_id
1 'polypeptide(L)'
;MKDQPAENLELLFAFEDWAKPRGYDLSRGTGEFQNLETRNAWLGFEAAHGPDGCRPIGQQLYALIKKSSEYAHQTDKLFPVVVGKPPYDDFFVHGGPGGLYRLRDVDFYVIEDGKQYRLS
;
A
#
# COMPACT_ATOMS: atom_id res chain seq x y z
N MET A 1 -16.33 10.67 -27.92
CA MET A 1 -15.76 10.64 -26.55
C MET A 1 -15.11 9.28 -26.41
N LYS A 2 -13.78 9.19 -26.32
CA LYS A 2 -13.11 7.91 -26.05
C LYS A 2 -13.18 7.71 -24.54
N ASP A 3 -13.79 6.63 -24.10
CA ASP A 3 -13.81 6.21 -22.71
C ASP A 3 -12.37 6.11 -22.21
N GLN A 4 -11.95 7.06 -21.37
CA GLN A 4 -10.73 6.88 -20.59
C GLN A 4 -11.06 5.85 -19.50
N PRO A 5 -10.28 4.77 -19.37
CA PRO A 5 -10.54 3.76 -18.35
C PRO A 5 -10.52 4.45 -16.97
N ALA A 6 -11.54 4.18 -16.15
CA ALA A 6 -11.72 4.83 -14.84
C ALA A 6 -10.48 4.73 -13.94
N GLU A 7 -9.70 3.65 -14.09
CA GLU A 7 -8.42 3.43 -13.39
C GLU A 7 -7.37 4.52 -13.65
N ASN A 8 -7.43 5.19 -14.81
CA ASN A 8 -6.48 6.24 -15.18
C ASN A 8 -6.87 7.61 -14.55
N LEU A 9 -8.13 7.79 -14.17
CA LEU A 9 -8.62 9.00 -13.50
C LEU A 9 -8.26 9.01 -12.01
N GLU A 10 -8.36 7.88 -11.32
CA GLU A 10 -7.96 7.78 -9.91
C GLU A 10 -6.46 8.03 -9.74
N LEU A 11 -5.64 7.42 -10.61
CA LEU A 11 -4.19 7.61 -10.60
C LEU A 11 -3.80 9.08 -10.87
N LEU A 12 -4.52 9.72 -11.79
CA LEU A 12 -4.35 11.13 -12.11
C LEU A 12 -4.70 12.01 -10.90
N PHE A 13 -5.83 11.81 -10.24
CA PHE A 13 -6.21 12.60 -9.06
C PHE A 13 -5.21 12.42 -7.92
N ALA A 14 -4.77 11.18 -7.67
CA ALA A 14 -3.75 10.89 -6.66
C ALA A 14 -2.42 11.60 -6.96
N PHE A 15 -2.03 11.68 -8.23
CA PHE A 15 -0.84 12.43 -8.63
C PHE A 15 -1.02 13.93 -8.43
N GLU A 16 -2.16 14.50 -8.83
CA GLU A 16 -2.43 15.93 -8.66
C GLU A 16 -2.41 16.33 -7.17
N ASP A 17 -2.98 15.52 -6.29
CA ASP A 17 -2.93 15.72 -4.83
C ASP A 17 -1.52 15.64 -4.25
N TRP A 18 -0.67 14.76 -4.79
CA TRP A 18 0.74 14.66 -4.41
C TRP A 18 1.56 15.85 -4.96
N ALA A 19 1.31 16.26 -6.20
CA ALA A 19 2.13 17.21 -6.93
C ALA A 19 1.81 18.68 -6.59
N LYS A 20 0.52 19.02 -6.42
CA LYS A 20 0.06 20.39 -6.12
C LYS A 20 0.73 21.03 -4.89
N PRO A 21 0.80 20.39 -3.70
CA PRO A 21 1.46 20.97 -2.53
C PRO A 21 2.98 21.12 -2.70
N ARG A 22 3.57 20.45 -3.70
CA ARG A 22 5.01 20.51 -4.03
C ARG A 22 5.33 21.57 -5.09
N GLY A 23 4.32 22.28 -5.61
CA GLY A 23 4.49 23.39 -6.54
C GLY A 23 4.67 22.99 -8.01
N TYR A 24 4.33 21.75 -8.38
CA TYR A 24 4.36 21.33 -9.78
C TYR A 24 3.32 22.07 -10.62
N ASP A 25 3.68 22.37 -11.88
CA ASP A 25 2.75 22.93 -12.86
C ASP A 25 1.89 21.82 -13.47
N LEU A 26 0.61 21.81 -13.10
CA LEU A 26 -0.36 20.80 -13.50
C LEU A 26 -1.10 21.17 -14.80
N SER A 27 -0.63 22.16 -15.56
CA SER A 27 -1.23 22.53 -16.85
C SER A 27 -1.18 21.36 -17.85
N ARG A 28 -2.32 21.12 -18.51
CA ARG A 28 -2.50 20.00 -19.45
C ARG A 28 -2.84 20.48 -20.85
N GLY A 29 -2.23 19.82 -21.83
CA GLY A 29 -2.57 19.96 -23.25
C GLY A 29 -3.57 18.89 -23.69
N THR A 30 -3.35 18.30 -24.86
CA THR A 30 -4.14 17.20 -25.42
C THR A 30 -3.87 15.86 -24.72
N GLY A 31 -4.00 15.83 -23.38
CA GLY A 31 -3.89 14.62 -22.56
C GLY A 31 -2.63 14.52 -21.69
N GLU A 32 -1.58 15.29 -21.99
CA GLU A 32 -0.31 15.26 -21.25
C GLU A 32 -0.05 16.55 -20.46
N PHE A 33 0.79 16.46 -19.42
CA PHE A 33 1.35 17.62 -18.72
C PHE A 33 2.30 18.37 -19.65
N GLN A 34 2.11 19.69 -19.76
CA GLN A 34 2.92 20.53 -20.64
C GLN A 34 4.33 20.74 -20.08
N ASN A 35 4.43 20.90 -18.75
CA ASN A 35 5.69 21.06 -18.06
C ASN A 35 6.49 19.74 -18.05
N LEU A 36 7.78 19.81 -18.42
CA LEU A 36 8.67 18.65 -18.51
C LEU A 36 8.91 17.99 -17.14
N GLU A 37 9.08 18.77 -16.08
CA GLU A 37 9.31 18.27 -14.72
C GLU A 37 8.07 17.53 -14.21
N THR A 38 6.88 18.11 -14.40
CA THR A 38 5.62 17.47 -14.05
C THR A 38 5.41 16.16 -14.83
N ARG A 39 5.74 16.15 -16.13
CA ARG A 39 5.65 14.93 -16.95
C ARG A 39 6.61 13.84 -16.50
N ASN A 40 7.86 14.18 -16.17
CA ASN A 40 8.81 13.21 -15.62
C ASN A 40 8.36 12.67 -14.26
N ALA A 41 7.81 13.53 -13.40
CA ALA A 41 7.23 13.12 -12.13
C ALA A 41 6.01 12.22 -12.33
N TRP A 42 5.15 12.52 -13.31
CA TRP A 42 4.01 11.68 -13.69
C TRP A 42 4.46 10.28 -14.11
N LEU A 43 5.46 10.16 -14.99
CA LEU A 43 5.97 8.84 -15.42
C LEU A 43 6.52 8.02 -14.24
N GLY A 44 7.21 8.65 -13.30
CA GLY A 44 7.69 7.98 -12.09
C GLY A 44 6.54 7.55 -11.16
N PHE A 45 5.53 8.42 -11.00
CA PHE A 45 4.35 8.14 -10.21
C PHE A 45 3.51 7.01 -10.84
N GLU A 46 3.31 7.05 -12.16
CA GLU A 46 2.64 6.01 -12.94
C GLU A 46 3.41 4.69 -12.90
N ALA A 47 4.74 4.70 -12.94
CA ALA A 47 5.52 3.48 -12.76
C ALA A 47 5.39 2.89 -11.34
N ALA A 48 5.34 3.74 -10.31
CA ALA A 48 5.24 3.30 -8.92
C ALA A 48 3.82 2.88 -8.50
N HIS A 49 2.81 3.50 -9.11
CA HIS A 49 1.42 3.38 -8.71
C HIS A 49 0.50 2.96 -9.85
N GLY A 50 1.01 2.60 -11.03
CA GLY A 50 0.25 2.05 -12.15
C GLY A 50 -0.13 0.58 -11.95
N PRO A 51 -0.64 -0.11 -12.98
CA PRO A 51 -0.95 -1.53 -12.92
C PRO A 51 0.26 -2.41 -12.56
N ASP A 52 1.45 -2.02 -13.03
CA ASP A 52 2.72 -2.67 -12.75
C ASP A 52 3.45 -2.09 -11.52
N GLY A 53 2.86 -1.10 -10.87
CA GLY A 53 3.42 -0.42 -9.71
C GLY A 53 3.15 -1.14 -8.38
N CYS A 54 3.90 -0.78 -7.35
CA CYS A 54 3.65 -1.21 -5.97
C CYS A 54 2.42 -0.49 -5.39
N ARG A 55 1.22 -0.88 -5.83
CA ARG A 55 -0.02 -0.53 -5.10
C ARG A 55 -0.16 -1.48 -3.91
N PRO A 56 -0.50 -0.99 -2.70
CA PRO A 56 -1.18 -1.84 -1.73
C PRO A 56 -2.51 -2.23 -2.37
N ILE A 57 -2.59 -3.43 -2.95
CA ILE A 57 -3.83 -3.93 -3.55
C ILE A 57 -4.73 -4.40 -2.41
N GLY A 58 -5.84 -3.69 -2.22
CA GLY A 58 -6.86 -4.03 -1.23
C GLY A 58 -6.61 -3.47 0.17
N GLN A 59 -7.44 -3.91 1.10
CA GLN A 59 -7.39 -3.48 2.49
C GLN A 59 -6.13 -4.05 3.17
N GLN A 60 -5.23 -3.16 3.58
CA GLN A 60 -3.99 -3.54 4.26
C GLN A 60 -4.31 -4.16 5.62
N LEU A 61 -3.93 -5.42 5.79
CA LEU A 61 -4.00 -6.10 7.07
C LEU A 61 -2.79 -5.73 7.92
N TYR A 62 -3.00 -5.55 9.22
CA TYR A 62 -1.94 -5.38 10.20
C TYR A 62 -1.94 -6.56 11.17
N ALA A 63 -0.78 -6.89 11.71
CA ALA A 63 -0.63 -7.91 12.73
C ALA A 63 0.10 -7.36 13.96
N LEU A 64 -0.24 -7.92 15.11
CA LEU A 64 0.49 -7.77 16.37
C LEU A 64 0.89 -9.17 16.86
N ILE A 65 2.16 -9.36 17.22
CA ILE A 65 2.61 -10.63 17.78
C ILE A 65 1.98 -10.83 19.16
N LYS A 66 1.37 -11.99 19.38
CA LYS A 66 0.81 -12.33 20.69
C LYS A 66 1.92 -12.46 21.71
N LYS A 67 1.66 -12.01 22.93
CA LYS A 67 2.59 -12.15 24.07
C LYS A 67 2.96 -13.60 24.39
N SER A 68 2.10 -14.55 24.00
CA SER A 68 2.33 -15.99 24.17
C SER A 68 3.17 -16.63 23.07
N SER A 69 3.44 -15.91 21.98
CA SER A 69 4.27 -16.41 20.88
C SER A 69 5.74 -16.43 21.27
N GLU A 70 6.51 -17.37 20.74
CA GLU A 70 7.97 -17.40 20.86
C GLU A 70 8.64 -16.14 20.29
N TYR A 71 7.97 -15.46 19.36
CA TYR A 71 8.44 -14.24 18.69
C TYR A 71 8.05 -12.94 19.40
N ALA A 72 7.40 -13.01 20.56
CA ALA A 72 6.87 -11.82 21.27
C ALA A 72 7.94 -10.78 21.64
N HIS A 73 9.21 -11.16 21.66
CA HIS A 73 10.34 -10.28 21.95
C HIS A 73 10.74 -9.38 20.77
N GLN A 74 10.25 -9.63 19.55
CA GLN A 74 10.69 -8.91 18.36
C GLN A 74 10.10 -7.50 18.25
N THR A 75 8.83 -7.34 18.63
CA THR A 75 8.14 -6.04 18.61
C THR A 75 6.86 -6.09 19.45
N ASP A 76 6.47 -4.94 19.98
CA ASP A 76 5.18 -4.68 20.63
C ASP A 76 4.26 -3.79 19.77
N LYS A 77 4.65 -3.48 18.53
CA LYS A 77 3.93 -2.60 17.59
C LYS A 77 3.23 -3.39 16.49
N LEU A 78 2.16 -2.81 15.96
CA LEU A 78 1.50 -3.29 14.74
C LEU A 78 2.43 -3.16 13.53
N PHE A 79 2.35 -4.13 12.62
CA PHE A 79 3.06 -4.11 11.35
C PHE A 79 2.17 -4.58 10.20
N PRO A 80 2.38 -4.05 8.98
CA PRO A 80 1.62 -4.48 7.82
C PRO A 80 1.98 -5.92 7.46
N VAL A 81 0.96 -6.69 7.08
CA VAL A 81 1.10 -8.09 6.67
C VAL A 81 0.20 -8.43 5.49
N VAL A 82 0.55 -9.52 4.81
CA VAL A 82 -0.30 -10.22 3.86
C VAL A 82 -0.48 -11.66 4.34
N VAL A 83 -1.70 -12.19 4.22
CA VAL A 83 -1.95 -13.62 4.43
C VAL A 83 -1.91 -14.31 3.08
N GLY A 84 -1.04 -15.31 2.94
CA GLY A 84 -0.80 -15.97 1.67
C GLY A 84 -0.39 -17.43 1.84
N LYS A 85 -0.11 -18.08 0.70
CA LYS A 85 0.38 -19.46 0.71
C LYS A 85 1.71 -19.53 1.50
N PRO A 86 1.87 -20.49 2.42
CA PRO A 86 3.06 -20.57 3.22
C PRO A 86 4.22 -21.06 2.33
N PRO A 87 5.42 -20.49 2.49
CA PRO A 87 6.61 -20.98 1.80
C PRO A 87 7.08 -22.31 2.40
N TYR A 88 6.81 -22.52 3.69
CA TYR A 88 7.10 -23.73 4.47
C TYR A 88 6.15 -23.81 5.68
N ASP A 89 5.81 -25.04 6.08
CA ASP A 89 4.94 -25.34 7.21
C ASP A 89 3.67 -24.46 7.28
N ASP A 90 3.38 -23.90 8.46
CA ASP A 90 2.18 -23.12 8.77
C ASP A 90 2.43 -21.60 8.78
N PHE A 91 3.46 -21.11 8.08
CA PHE A 91 3.84 -19.69 8.06
C PHE A 91 3.04 -18.90 7.00
N PHE A 92 1.75 -18.71 7.26
CA PHE A 92 0.83 -18.03 6.34
C PHE A 92 0.90 -16.50 6.38
N VAL A 93 1.53 -15.91 7.41
CA VAL A 93 1.53 -14.45 7.62
C VAL A 93 2.88 -13.89 7.18
N HIS A 94 2.85 -13.03 6.15
CA HIS A 94 4.04 -12.46 5.53
C HIS A 94 4.15 -10.97 5.89
N GLY A 95 5.29 -10.57 6.43
CA GLY A 95 5.58 -9.19 6.84
C GLY A 95 6.15 -9.11 8.26
N GLY A 96 6.44 -7.89 8.71
CA GLY A 96 6.90 -7.61 10.06
C GLY A 96 8.34 -8.04 10.40
N PRO A 97 8.75 -7.85 11.67
CA PRO A 97 10.12 -8.04 12.14
C PRO A 97 10.56 -9.51 12.24
N GLY A 98 10.88 -10.14 11.12
CA GLY A 98 11.15 -11.58 11.04
C GLY A 98 10.56 -12.21 9.79
N GLY A 99 9.70 -11.46 9.10
CA GLY A 99 9.21 -11.74 7.76
C GLY A 99 8.07 -12.75 7.69
N LEU A 100 8.05 -13.77 8.56
CA LEU A 100 7.10 -14.88 8.49
C LEU A 100 6.60 -15.28 9.87
N TYR A 101 5.29 -15.43 10.01
CA TYR A 101 4.63 -15.89 11.24
C TYR A 101 3.51 -16.89 10.94
N ARG A 102 3.14 -17.69 11.95
CA ARG A 102 1.97 -18.56 11.89
C ARG A 102 0.72 -17.80 12.32
N LEU A 103 -0.44 -18.20 11.84
CA LEU A 103 -1.74 -17.61 12.23
C LEU A 103 -1.95 -17.61 13.75
N ARG A 104 -1.49 -18.66 14.45
CA ARG A 104 -1.61 -18.78 15.90
C ARG A 104 -0.81 -17.73 16.67
N ASP A 105 0.27 -17.22 16.08
CA ASP A 105 1.27 -16.37 16.74
C ASP A 105 0.92 -14.88 16.72
N VAL A 106 -0.07 -14.47 15.92
CA VAL A 106 -0.45 -13.07 15.74
C VAL A 106 -1.94 -12.83 15.97
N ASP A 107 -2.27 -11.59 16.30
CA ASP A 107 -3.61 -11.02 16.22
C ASP A 107 -3.69 -10.06 15.04
N PHE A 108 -4.79 -10.09 14.29
CA PHE A 108 -4.98 -9.25 13.11
C PHE A 108 -5.79 -8.00 13.39
N TYR A 109 -5.46 -6.94 12.68
CA TYR A 109 -6.08 -5.63 12.79
C TYR A 109 -6.30 -5.00 11.43
N VAL A 110 -7.35 -4.20 11.34
CA VAL A 110 -7.58 -3.21 10.29
C VAL A 110 -7.39 -1.83 10.89
N ILE A 111 -6.77 -0.93 10.12
CA ILE A 111 -6.71 0.49 10.46
C ILE A 111 -7.56 1.25 9.46
N GLU A 112 -8.61 1.92 9.95
CA GLU A 112 -9.53 2.73 9.16
C GLU A 112 -9.75 4.07 9.88
N ASP A 113 -9.53 5.19 9.18
CA ASP A 113 -9.58 6.55 9.74
C ASP A 113 -8.78 6.72 11.05
N GLY A 114 -7.62 6.07 11.13
CA GLY A 114 -6.74 6.11 12.31
C GLY A 114 -7.23 5.28 13.51
N LYS A 115 -8.38 4.61 13.39
CA LYS A 115 -8.90 3.69 14.41
C LYS A 115 -8.45 2.27 14.13
N GLN A 116 -8.15 1.53 15.20
CA GLN A 116 -7.69 0.15 15.14
C GLN A 116 -8.84 -0.80 15.48
N TYR A 117 -9.12 -1.75 14.58
CA TYR A 117 -10.14 -2.78 14.74
C TYR A 117 -9.50 -4.16 14.72
N ARG A 118 -9.60 -4.90 15.82
CA ARG A 118 -9.12 -6.28 15.87
C ARG A 118 -10.10 -7.20 15.14
N LEU A 119 -9.59 -8.07 14.29
CA LEU A 119 -10.37 -9.12 13.64
C LEU A 119 -10.48 -10.35 14.55
N SER A 120 -11.67 -10.95 14.62
CA SER A 120 -12.01 -12.12 15.44
C SER A 120 -11.97 -13.43 14.65
#